data_AF-A0A534VMI0-F1
#
_entry.id   AF-A0A534VMI0-F1
#
_cell.length_a   1.000
_cell.length_b   1.000
_cell.length_c   1.000
_cell.angle_alpha   90.00
_cell.angle_beta   90.00
_cell.angle_gamma   90.00
#
_symmetry.space_group_name_H-M   'P 1'
#
loop_
_entity.id
_entity.type
_entity.pdbx_description
1 polymer ?
#
loop_
_entity_poly.entity_id
_entity_poly.type
_entity_poly.pdbx_seq_one_letter_code
_entity_poly.pdbx_strand_id
1 'polypeptide(L)'
;MQMLLRPGAQFDLARRLRAGGATLGEAFEFTSGLYFRGKLLYARTFARAPEGVPGVLVIAPGAGLVPAEAPVDAAQLARLGKVPVDAADRRFRVPLEDAARLVLRALPSQTDIVLLGSIASAKYVDPLLGIFGERLLFPPSFVGRGDMSRGGLLLRSARAGNELEYAKVEGAVRHGPRPPRLPRLPRRP
;
A
#
# COMPACT_ATOMS: atom_id res chain seq x y z
N MET A 1 8.73 12.86 2.03
CA MET A 1 8.13 13.42 3.27
C MET A 1 8.64 14.82 3.61
N GLN A 2 9.90 15.16 3.32
CA GLN A 2 10.51 16.47 3.68
C GLN A 2 9.70 17.70 3.27
N MET A 3 9.13 17.74 2.06
CA MET A 3 8.29 18.87 1.62
C MET A 3 7.01 19.04 2.44
N LEU A 4 6.40 17.93 2.89
CA LEU A 4 5.18 17.95 3.71
C LEU A 4 5.47 18.40 5.15
N LEU A 5 6.64 18.05 5.67
CA LEU A 5 7.07 18.39 7.04
C LEU A 5 7.76 19.75 7.15
N ARG A 6 7.92 20.49 6.04
CA ARG A 6 8.56 21.81 6.06
C ARG A 6 7.68 22.78 6.89
N PRO A 7 8.23 23.47 7.92
CA PRO A 7 7.43 24.34 8.80
C PRO A 7 6.61 25.41 8.05
N GLY A 8 7.15 25.95 6.96
CA GLY A 8 6.50 26.97 6.13
C GLY A 8 5.64 26.45 4.97
N ALA A 9 5.36 25.15 4.85
CA ALA A 9 4.53 24.63 3.77
C ALA A 9 3.07 25.08 3.93
N GLN A 10 2.54 25.78 2.92
CA GLN A 10 1.19 26.39 2.96
C GLN A 10 0.12 25.67 2.11
N PHE A 11 0.49 24.66 1.33
CA PHE A 11 -0.49 23.88 0.58
C PHE A 11 -1.44 23.11 1.53
N ASP A 12 -2.64 22.81 1.05
CA ASP A 12 -3.75 22.28 1.84
C ASP A 12 -3.35 21.13 2.77
N LEU A 13 -2.73 20.07 2.23
CA LEU A 13 -2.34 18.91 3.03
C LEU A 13 -1.37 19.25 4.17
N ALA A 14 -0.43 20.18 3.97
CA ALA A 14 0.48 20.60 5.04
C ALA A 14 -0.24 21.38 6.15
N ARG A 15 -1.25 22.19 5.79
CA ARG A 15 -2.10 22.89 6.76
C ARG A 15 -2.95 21.90 7.55
N ARG A 16 -3.60 20.96 6.85
CA ARG A 16 -4.39 19.90 7.49
C ARG A 16 -3.55 19.02 8.39
N LEU A 17 -2.33 18.64 7.98
CA LEU A 17 -1.42 17.87 8.82
C LEU A 17 -1.11 18.58 10.14
N ARG A 18 -0.87 19.90 10.13
CA ARG A 18 -0.64 20.67 11.36
C ARG A 18 -1.88 20.80 12.23
N ALA A 19 -3.06 20.83 11.60
CA ALA A 19 -4.35 20.90 12.29
C ALA A 19 -4.90 19.51 12.71
N GLY A 20 -4.14 18.42 12.49
CA GLY A 20 -4.59 17.05 12.80
C GLY A 20 -5.64 16.47 11.84
N GLY A 21 -5.88 17.12 10.70
CA GLY A 21 -6.88 16.73 9.70
C GLY A 21 -6.34 15.98 8.48
N ALA A 22 -5.14 15.38 8.58
CA ALA A 22 -4.55 14.58 7.50
C ALA A 22 -4.46 13.10 7.89
N THR A 23 -4.60 12.20 6.92
CA THR A 23 -4.44 10.75 7.14
C THR A 23 -3.10 10.22 6.64
N LEU A 24 -2.73 9.03 7.12
CA LEU A 24 -1.52 8.33 6.67
C LEU A 24 -1.53 8.10 5.15
N GLY A 25 -2.67 7.70 4.60
CA GLY A 25 -2.86 7.48 3.16
C GLY A 25 -2.59 8.75 2.35
N GLU A 26 -3.10 9.90 2.78
CA GLU A 26 -2.87 11.18 2.10
C GLU A 26 -1.39 11.60 2.15
N ALA A 27 -0.75 11.43 3.30
CA ALA A 27 0.68 11.73 3.45
C ALA A 27 1.56 10.85 2.54
N PHE A 28 1.23 9.56 2.40
CA PHE A 28 1.95 8.65 1.52
C PHE A 28 1.65 8.91 0.05
N GLU A 29 0.39 9.22 -0.31
CA GLU A 29 0.00 9.61 -1.67
C GLU A 29 0.78 10.84 -2.14
N PHE A 30 0.90 11.85 -1.28
CA PHE A 30 1.65 13.07 -1.58
C PHE A 30 3.12 12.81 -1.90
N THR A 31 3.75 11.84 -1.22
CA THR A 31 5.19 11.62 -1.31
C THR A 31 5.60 10.57 -2.36
N SER A 32 4.68 9.69 -2.75
CA SER A 32 5.00 8.50 -3.54
C SER A 32 4.44 8.54 -4.97
N GLY A 33 3.91 9.69 -5.38
CA GLY A 33 3.45 9.96 -6.74
C GLY A 33 2.39 8.97 -7.25
N LEU A 34 2.41 8.70 -8.56
CA LEU A 34 1.36 7.92 -9.24
C LEU A 34 1.22 6.49 -8.71
N TYR A 35 2.31 5.89 -8.22
CA TYR A 35 2.28 4.49 -7.80
C TYR A 35 1.45 4.30 -6.55
N PHE A 36 1.74 5.02 -5.47
CA PHE A 36 0.95 4.91 -4.24
C PHE A 36 -0.47 5.42 -4.44
N ARG A 37 -0.63 6.52 -5.20
CA ARG A 37 -1.95 7.02 -5.60
C ARG A 37 -2.82 5.95 -6.26
N GLY A 38 -2.22 5.17 -7.17
CA GLY A 38 -2.90 4.04 -7.80
C GLY A 38 -3.31 2.97 -6.81
N LYS A 39 -2.41 2.57 -5.90
CA LYS A 39 -2.72 1.58 -4.84
C LYS A 39 -3.86 2.05 -3.95
N LEU A 40 -3.79 3.29 -3.46
CA LEU A 40 -4.77 3.83 -2.52
C LEU A 40 -6.16 3.92 -3.16
N LEU A 41 -6.27 4.47 -4.37
CA LEU A 41 -7.54 4.54 -5.08
C LEU A 41 -8.10 3.13 -5.36
N TYR A 42 -7.26 2.23 -5.86
CA TYR A 42 -7.68 0.87 -6.17
C TYR A 42 -8.18 0.12 -4.93
N ALA A 43 -7.42 0.17 -3.83
CA ALA A 43 -7.79 -0.48 -2.57
C ALA A 43 -9.12 0.08 -2.04
N ARG A 44 -9.31 1.42 -2.05
CA ARG A 44 -10.58 2.04 -1.65
C ARG A 44 -11.76 1.66 -2.54
N THR A 45 -11.52 1.36 -3.81
CA THR A 45 -12.57 1.02 -4.77
C THR A 45 -13.03 -0.42 -4.59
N PHE A 46 -12.11 -1.35 -4.32
CA PHE A 46 -12.39 -2.78 -4.38
C PHE A 46 -12.31 -3.51 -3.04
N ALA A 47 -11.79 -2.89 -1.96
CA ALA A 47 -11.75 -3.54 -0.66
C ALA A 47 -13.16 -3.82 -0.11
N ARG A 48 -13.38 -5.06 0.30
CA ARG A 48 -14.63 -5.56 0.88
C ARG A 48 -14.35 -6.19 2.25
N ALA A 49 -13.75 -5.41 3.15
CA ALA A 49 -13.44 -5.91 4.47
C ALA A 49 -14.72 -6.11 5.30
N PRO A 50 -14.74 -7.10 6.21
CA PRO A 50 -15.80 -7.25 7.19
C PRO A 50 -16.02 -5.98 8.01
N GLU A 51 -17.23 -5.80 8.51
CA GLU A 51 -17.56 -4.70 9.41
C GLU A 51 -16.61 -4.68 10.62
N GLY A 52 -16.16 -3.47 10.99
CA GLY A 52 -15.20 -3.28 12.09
C GLY A 52 -13.74 -3.59 11.74
N VAL A 53 -13.44 -4.13 10.55
CA VAL A 53 -12.06 -4.38 10.10
C VAL A 53 -11.67 -3.36 9.01
N PRO A 54 -10.53 -2.64 9.17
CA PRO A 54 -10.07 -1.72 8.13
C PRO A 54 -9.73 -2.45 6.83
N GLY A 55 -10.38 -2.07 5.73
CA GLY A 55 -10.16 -2.70 4.41
C GLY A 55 -8.96 -2.19 3.62
N VAL A 56 -8.38 -1.06 4.02
CA VAL A 56 -7.20 -0.49 3.37
C VAL A 56 -6.11 -0.22 4.40
N LEU A 57 -5.02 -0.99 4.31
CA LEU A 57 -3.89 -0.92 5.23
C LEU A 57 -2.62 -0.46 4.49
N VAL A 58 -1.83 0.37 5.15
CA VAL A 58 -0.53 0.87 4.69
C VAL A 58 0.55 0.19 5.53
N ILE A 59 1.58 -0.33 4.85
CA ILE A 59 2.80 -0.79 5.53
C ILE A 59 3.59 0.46 5.95
N ALA A 60 3.54 0.77 7.25
CA ALA A 60 4.17 1.93 7.86
C ALA A 60 5.41 1.50 8.67
N PRO A 61 6.63 1.92 8.29
CA PRO A 61 7.86 1.50 8.96
C PRO A 61 7.85 1.87 10.45
N GLY A 62 8.05 0.90 11.34
CA GLY A 62 7.95 1.11 12.79
C GLY A 62 6.55 0.99 13.40
N ALA A 63 5.50 0.96 12.57
CA ALA A 63 4.10 0.89 13.01
C ALA A 63 3.31 -0.30 12.44
N GLY A 64 3.89 -1.05 11.49
CA GLY A 64 3.29 -2.27 10.95
C GLY A 64 2.25 -1.98 9.88
N LEU A 65 1.05 -2.57 10.02
CA LEU A 65 -0.09 -2.34 9.13
C LEU A 65 -1.04 -1.33 9.77
N VAL A 66 -1.18 -0.16 9.16
CA VAL A 66 -1.97 0.95 9.70
C VAL A 66 -3.08 1.32 8.71
N PRO A 67 -4.33 1.57 9.16
CA PRO A 67 -5.40 2.03 8.27
C PRO A 67 -4.98 3.27 7.46
N ALA A 68 -5.30 3.30 6.17
CA ALA A 68 -4.97 4.47 5.33
C ALA A 68 -5.70 5.74 5.79
N GLU A 69 -6.84 5.57 6.44
CA GLU A 69 -7.69 6.60 7.02
C GLU A 69 -7.24 7.03 8.42
N ALA A 70 -6.26 6.34 9.03
CA ALA A 70 -5.75 6.70 10.34
C ALA A 70 -5.21 8.14 10.33
N PRO A 71 -5.63 9.01 11.26
CA PRO A 71 -5.05 10.33 11.44
C PRO A 71 -3.55 10.23 11.65
N VAL A 72 -2.81 11.18 11.08
CA VAL A 72 -1.37 11.24 11.24
C VAL A 72 -0.91 12.66 11.54
N ASP A 73 0.10 12.79 12.39
CA ASP A 73 0.77 14.06 12.67
C ASP A 73 2.21 14.09 12.12
N ALA A 74 2.81 15.28 12.15
CA ALA A 74 4.17 15.50 11.65
C ALA A 74 5.23 14.70 12.43
N ALA A 75 5.05 14.52 13.75
CA ALA A 75 5.99 13.79 14.60
C ALA A 75 5.95 12.28 14.31
N GLN A 76 4.76 11.73 14.08
CA GLN A 76 4.53 10.36 13.62
C GLN A 76 5.21 10.15 12.27
N LEU A 77 4.94 10.99 11.27
CA LEU A 77 5.59 10.87 9.95
C LEU A 77 7.12 10.96 10.04
N ALA A 78 7.65 11.81 10.92
CA ALA A 78 9.09 11.90 11.17
C ALA A 78 9.65 10.62 11.82
N ARG A 79 8.92 9.99 12.75
CA ARG A 79 9.30 8.70 13.35
C ARG A 79 9.29 7.57 12.32
N LEU A 80 8.26 7.48 11.48
CA LEU A 80 8.19 6.49 10.40
C LEU A 80 9.40 6.63 9.46
N GLY A 81 9.77 7.87 9.10
CA GLY A 81 10.92 8.14 8.24
C GLY A 81 12.29 7.77 8.83
N LYS A 82 12.38 7.51 10.14
CA LYS A 82 13.63 7.10 10.82
C LYS A 82 13.84 5.59 10.83
N VAL A 83 12.83 4.80 10.45
CA VAL A 83 12.92 3.34 10.46
C VAL A 83 13.33 2.85 9.07
N PRO A 84 14.51 2.25 8.92
CA PRO A 84 14.93 1.62 7.67
C PRO A 84 13.94 0.53 7.26
N VAL A 85 13.55 0.54 5.99
CA VAL A 85 12.74 -0.54 5.41
C VAL A 85 13.67 -1.67 4.97
N ASP A 86 14.06 -2.49 5.93
CA ASP A 86 15.00 -3.60 5.78
C ASP A 86 14.45 -4.85 6.48
N ALA A 87 14.58 -6.01 5.84
CA ALA A 87 14.13 -7.30 6.39
C ALA A 87 14.84 -7.65 7.70
N ALA A 88 16.10 -7.23 7.88
CA ALA A 88 16.91 -7.49 9.06
C ALA A 88 16.66 -6.47 10.20
N ASP A 89 16.07 -5.32 9.91
CA ASP A 89 15.79 -4.32 10.96
C ASP A 89 14.55 -4.72 11.76
N ARG A 90 14.76 -5.13 13.02
CA ARG A 90 13.66 -5.54 13.92
C ARG A 90 12.61 -4.44 14.12
N ARG A 91 12.99 -3.16 14.05
CA ARG A 91 12.04 -2.03 14.17
C ARG A 91 11.09 -1.96 12.98
N PHE A 92 11.46 -2.52 11.83
CA PHE A 92 10.58 -2.69 10.70
C PHE A 92 9.86 -4.05 10.73
N ARG A 93 10.63 -5.13 10.92
CA ARG A 93 10.15 -6.50 10.78
C ARG A 93 9.11 -6.90 11.82
N VAL A 94 9.35 -6.58 13.10
CA VAL A 94 8.50 -7.01 14.22
C VAL A 94 7.13 -6.33 14.19
N PRO A 95 7.02 -4.99 14.07
CA PRO A 95 5.71 -4.34 13.98
C PRO A 95 4.87 -4.80 12.79
N LEU A 96 5.51 -5.07 11.64
CA LEU A 96 4.82 -5.61 10.47
C LEU A 96 4.19 -6.98 10.75
N GLU A 97 4.97 -7.86 11.38
CA GLU A 97 4.55 -9.20 11.74
C GLU A 97 3.41 -9.21 12.76
N ASP A 98 3.53 -8.41 13.82
CA ASP A 98 2.52 -8.35 14.87
C ASP A 98 1.21 -7.79 14.36
N ALA A 99 1.27 -6.73 13.54
CA ALA A 99 0.10 -6.17 12.89
C ALA A 99 -0.55 -7.17 11.91
N ALA A 100 0.25 -7.92 11.15
CA ALA A 100 -0.28 -8.95 10.26
C ALA A 100 -0.97 -10.08 11.02
N ARG A 101 -0.42 -10.54 12.16
CA ARG A 101 -1.09 -11.52 13.04
C ARG A 101 -2.40 -10.97 13.61
N LEU A 102 -2.44 -9.68 13.96
CA LEU A 102 -3.67 -9.03 14.44
C LEU A 102 -4.75 -9.01 13.34
N VAL A 103 -4.37 -8.64 12.12
CA VAL A 103 -5.26 -8.68 10.95
C VAL A 103 -5.77 -10.11 10.71
N LEU A 104 -4.88 -11.11 10.72
CA LEU A 104 -5.28 -12.49 10.50
C LEU A 104 -6.31 -12.98 11.54
N ARG A 105 -6.13 -12.61 12.81
CA ARG A 105 -7.07 -12.96 13.89
C ARG A 105 -8.42 -12.25 13.77
N ALA A 106 -8.45 -11.05 13.20
CA ALA A 106 -9.66 -10.25 13.05
C ALA A 106 -10.49 -10.66 11.81
N LEU A 107 -9.88 -11.36 10.85
CA LEU A 107 -10.54 -11.73 9.60
C LEU A 107 -11.17 -13.13 9.66
N PRO A 108 -12.38 -13.32 9.10
CA PRO A 108 -12.92 -14.65 8.80
C PRO A 108 -11.93 -15.50 7.99
N SER A 109 -12.02 -16.83 8.12
CA SER A 109 -11.08 -17.76 7.49
C SER A 109 -11.04 -17.70 5.97
N GLN A 110 -12.12 -17.24 5.32
CA GLN A 110 -12.25 -17.14 3.87
C GLN A 110 -11.95 -15.74 3.30
N THR A 111 -11.43 -14.81 4.12
CA THR A 111 -11.12 -13.46 3.60
C THR A 111 -9.75 -13.42 2.94
N ASP A 112 -9.73 -13.02 1.67
CA ASP A 112 -8.50 -12.80 0.91
C ASP A 112 -7.79 -11.51 1.34
N ILE A 113 -6.46 -11.52 1.28
CA ILE A 113 -5.60 -10.39 1.64
C ILE A 113 -4.74 -10.05 0.43
N VAL A 114 -4.97 -8.89 -0.18
CA VAL A 114 -4.30 -8.50 -1.43
C VAL A 114 -3.13 -7.54 -1.16
N LEU A 115 -1.92 -7.95 -1.52
CA LEU A 115 -0.72 -7.11 -1.46
C LEU A 115 -0.52 -6.33 -2.77
N LEU A 116 -0.87 -5.04 -2.78
CA LEU A 116 -0.69 -4.16 -3.94
C LEU A 116 0.74 -3.62 -4.13
N GLY A 117 1.73 -4.28 -3.52
CA GLY A 117 3.15 -4.06 -3.73
C GLY A 117 3.89 -3.51 -2.50
N SER A 118 5.22 -3.64 -2.39
CA SER A 118 6.19 -4.10 -3.40
C SER A 118 6.37 -5.64 -3.42
N ILE A 119 5.66 -6.32 -4.33
CA ILE A 119 5.58 -7.80 -4.39
C ILE A 119 6.89 -8.48 -4.77
N ALA A 120 7.76 -7.79 -5.51
CA ALA A 120 9.08 -8.30 -5.89
C ALA A 120 10.11 -8.21 -4.73
N SER A 121 9.73 -7.66 -3.58
CA SER A 121 10.66 -7.41 -2.48
C SER A 121 10.42 -8.37 -1.33
N ALA A 122 11.38 -9.27 -1.11
CA ALA A 122 11.40 -10.26 -0.03
C ALA A 122 11.11 -9.64 1.35
N LYS A 123 11.62 -8.43 1.61
CA LYS A 123 11.44 -7.73 2.90
C LYS A 123 9.99 -7.46 3.31
N TYR A 124 9.06 -7.44 2.37
CA TYR A 124 7.63 -7.37 2.66
C TYR A 124 6.95 -8.72 2.49
N VAL A 125 7.30 -9.43 1.42
CA VAL A 125 6.59 -10.65 1.05
C VAL A 125 6.83 -11.76 2.04
N ASP A 126 8.06 -12.06 2.40
CA ASP A 126 8.39 -13.18 3.26
C ASP A 126 7.71 -13.05 4.65
N PRO A 127 7.73 -11.87 5.32
CA PRO A 127 6.88 -11.60 6.49
C PRO A 127 5.43 -11.99 6.35
N LEU A 128 4.81 -11.50 5.29
CA LEU A 128 3.37 -11.52 5.15
C LEU A 128 2.93 -12.90 4.69
N LEU A 129 3.72 -13.53 3.82
CA LEU A 129 3.49 -14.90 3.34
C LEU A 129 3.60 -15.90 4.50
N GLY A 130 4.61 -15.75 5.37
CA GLY A 130 4.76 -16.63 6.53
C GLY A 130 3.60 -16.57 7.54
N ILE A 131 2.75 -15.54 7.48
CA ILE A 131 1.61 -15.35 8.39
C ILE A 131 0.29 -15.65 7.68
N PHE A 132 0.08 -15.04 6.52
CA PHE A 132 -1.17 -15.14 5.78
C PHE A 132 -1.26 -16.38 4.89
N GLY A 133 -0.12 -17.01 4.55
CA GLY A 133 -0.05 -18.22 3.73
C GLY A 133 -0.79 -18.06 2.40
N GLU A 134 -1.62 -19.06 2.08
CA GLU A 134 -2.43 -19.11 0.85
C GLU A 134 -3.41 -17.93 0.68
N ARG A 135 -3.76 -17.23 1.77
CA ARG A 135 -4.67 -16.07 1.74
C ARG A 135 -3.99 -14.80 1.26
N LEU A 136 -2.65 -14.79 1.17
CA LEU A 136 -1.93 -13.66 0.61
C LEU A 136 -1.94 -13.74 -0.91
N LEU A 137 -2.66 -12.79 -1.51
CA LEU A 137 -2.80 -12.67 -2.95
C LEU A 137 -2.08 -11.43 -3.48
N PHE A 138 -1.86 -11.40 -4.78
CA PHE A 138 -1.38 -10.22 -5.51
C PHE A 138 -1.90 -10.22 -6.95
N PRO A 139 -1.91 -9.06 -7.64
CA PRO A 139 -2.25 -9.03 -9.06
C PRO A 139 -1.09 -9.56 -9.92
N PRO A 140 -1.23 -10.69 -10.67
CA PRO A 140 -0.17 -11.23 -11.52
C PRO A 140 0.24 -10.27 -12.63
N SER A 141 -0.68 -9.40 -13.04
CA SER A 141 -0.44 -8.31 -14.00
C SER A 141 0.64 -7.32 -13.54
N PHE A 142 1.11 -7.38 -12.29
CA PHE A 142 2.24 -6.59 -11.79
C PHE A 142 3.62 -7.13 -12.19
N VAL A 143 3.74 -8.41 -12.54
CA VAL A 143 5.03 -9.03 -12.85
C VAL A 143 5.67 -8.32 -14.04
N GLY A 144 6.96 -7.98 -13.91
CA GLY A 144 7.72 -7.22 -14.92
C GLY A 144 7.34 -5.73 -15.06
N ARG A 145 6.33 -5.22 -14.34
CA ARG A 145 5.94 -3.80 -14.38
C ARG A 145 6.70 -2.97 -13.34
N GLY A 146 7.27 -1.85 -13.79
CA GLY A 146 7.78 -0.81 -12.90
C GLY A 146 6.68 -0.04 -12.17
N ASP A 147 7.04 0.69 -11.12
CA ASP A 147 6.13 1.42 -10.21
C ASP A 147 5.08 2.27 -10.94
N MET A 148 5.49 3.11 -11.88
CA MET A 148 4.58 3.99 -12.61
C MET A 148 3.59 3.22 -13.50
N SER A 149 4.03 2.10 -14.10
CA SER A 149 3.18 1.24 -14.92
C SER A 149 2.13 0.53 -14.06
N ARG A 150 2.51 0.07 -12.87
CA ARG A 150 1.57 -0.48 -11.88
C ARG A 150 0.58 0.56 -11.39
N GLY A 151 1.05 1.75 -11.03
CA GLY A 151 0.18 2.87 -10.63
C GLY A 151 -0.84 3.24 -11.70
N GLY A 152 -0.41 3.34 -12.96
CA GLY A 152 -1.29 3.62 -14.09
C GLY A 152 -2.32 2.50 -14.35
N LEU A 153 -1.93 1.23 -14.19
CA LEU A 153 -2.84 0.09 -14.30
C LEU A 153 -3.93 0.15 -13.21
N LEU A 154 -3.53 0.36 -11.96
CA LEU A 154 -4.45 0.43 -10.83
C LEU A 154 -5.45 1.58 -10.96
N LEU A 155 -4.97 2.76 -11.36
CA LEU A 155 -5.85 3.92 -11.59
C LEU A 155 -6.87 3.68 -12.70
N ARG A 156 -6.49 3.02 -13.79
CA ARG A 156 -7.41 2.70 -14.89
C ARG A 156 -8.44 1.67 -14.46
N SER A 157 -8.00 0.64 -13.75
CA SER A 157 -8.84 -0.43 -13.23
C SER A 157 -9.91 0.13 -12.29
N ALA A 158 -9.49 0.95 -11.31
CA ALA A 158 -10.40 1.65 -10.39
C ALA A 158 -11.39 2.58 -11.12
N ARG A 159 -10.92 3.38 -12.08
CA ARG A 159 -11.79 4.28 -12.86
C ARG A 159 -12.80 3.55 -13.72
N ALA A 160 -12.45 2.37 -14.22
CA ALA A 160 -13.32 1.55 -15.04
C ALA A 160 -14.24 0.63 -14.22
N GLY A 161 -14.08 0.58 -12.89
CA GLY A 161 -14.80 -0.36 -12.04
C GLY A 161 -14.41 -1.82 -12.25
N ASN A 162 -13.26 -2.09 -12.90
CA ASN A 162 -12.83 -3.43 -13.24
C ASN A 162 -11.74 -3.89 -12.27
N GLU A 163 -12.09 -4.80 -11.38
CA GLU A 163 -11.14 -5.40 -10.43
C GLU A 163 -10.14 -6.30 -11.19
N LEU A 164 -8.86 -6.25 -10.81
CA LEU A 164 -7.82 -7.10 -11.39
C LEU A 164 -7.96 -8.53 -10.88
N GLU A 165 -7.54 -9.49 -11.70
CA GLU A 165 -7.34 -10.86 -11.24
C GLU A 165 -6.25 -10.95 -10.18
N TYR A 166 -6.45 -11.84 -9.22
CA TYR A 166 -5.50 -12.13 -8.15
C TYR A 166 -5.02 -13.57 -8.22
N ALA A 167 -3.75 -13.79 -7.87
CA ALA A 167 -3.20 -15.12 -7.64
C ALA A 167 -2.51 -15.18 -6.27
N LYS A 168 -2.37 -16.39 -5.74
CA LYS A 168 -1.62 -16.65 -4.51
C LYS A 168 -0.18 -16.19 -4.67
N VAL A 169 0.37 -15.60 -3.61
CA VAL A 169 1.81 -15.25 -3.57
C VAL A 169 2.67 -16.50 -3.39
N GLU A 170 2.15 -17.50 -2.69
CA GLU A 170 2.80 -18.80 -2.54
C GLU A 170 3.06 -19.46 -3.90
N GLY A 171 4.30 -19.91 -4.13
CA GLY A 171 4.71 -20.56 -5.38
C GLY A 171 4.74 -19.65 -6.61
N ALA A 172 4.37 -18.37 -6.50
CA ALA A 172 4.26 -17.49 -7.66
C ALA A 172 5.62 -16.98 -8.16
N VAL A 173 5.73 -16.87 -9.48
CA VAL A 173 6.80 -16.14 -10.15
C VAL A 173 6.53 -14.64 -10.01
N ARG A 174 7.35 -13.95 -9.21
CA ARG A 174 7.18 -12.51 -8.89
C ARG A 174 8.07 -11.57 -9.70
N HIS A 175 8.96 -12.15 -10.50
CA HIS A 175 9.88 -11.47 -11.41
C HIS A 175 9.68 -12.00 -12.83
N GLY A 176 9.77 -11.15 -13.84
CA GLY A 176 9.53 -11.58 -15.21
C GLY A 176 9.77 -10.49 -16.25
N PRO A 177 9.62 -10.82 -17.54
CA PRO A 177 9.86 -9.88 -18.63
C PRO A 177 8.89 -8.71 -18.56
N ARG A 178 9.34 -7.55 -19.04
CA ARG A 178 8.54 -6.32 -19.04
C ARG A 178 7.35 -6.47 -20.00
N PRO A 179 6.09 -6.36 -19.53
CA PRO A 179 4.93 -6.46 -20.40
C PRO A 179 4.75 -5.19 -21.27
N PRO A 180 3.89 -5.24 -22.30
CA PRO A 180 3.58 -4.09 -23.14
C PRO A 180 3.18 -2.84 -22.34
N ARG A 181 3.52 -1.67 -22.89
CA ARG A 181 3.13 -0.37 -22.33
C ARG A 181 1.60 -0.28 -22.32
N LEU A 182 1.06 0.38 -21.28
CA LEU A 182 -0.36 0.67 -21.24
C LEU A 182 -0.75 1.54 -22.46
N PRO A 183 -1.87 1.24 -23.13
CA PRO A 183 -2.36 2.04 -24.26
C PRO A 183 -2.48 3.52 -23.89
N ARG A 184 -2.26 4.44 -24.83
CA ARG A 184 -2.51 5.87 -24.57
C ARG A 184 -3.99 6.06 -24.29
N LEU A 185 -4.31 6.81 -23.24
CA LEU A 185 -5.70 7.22 -23.02
C LEU A 185 -6.08 8.25 -24.09
N PRO A 186 -7.33 8.23 -24.60
CA PRO A 186 -7.84 9.33 -25.41
C PRO A 186 -7.68 10.65 -24.64
N ARG A 187 -7.33 11.73 -25.35
CA ARG A 187 -7.40 13.07 -24.76
C ARG A 187 -8.86 13.33 -24.41
N ARG A 188 -9.13 13.74 -23.17
CA ARG A 188 -10.46 14.28 -22.82
C ARG A 188 -10.70 15.51 -23.72
N PRO A 189 -11.89 15.65 -24.30
CA PRO A 189 -12.27 16.87 -25.01
C PRO A 189 -12.19 18.10 -24.10
#